data_AF-A0A8E2EI05-F1
#
_entry.id   AF-A0A8E2EI05-F1
#
_cell.length_a   1.000
_cell.length_b   1.000
_cell.length_c   1.000
_cell.angle_alpha   90.00
_cell.angle_beta   90.00
_cell.angle_gamma   90.00
#
_symmetry.space_group_name_H-M   'P 1'
#
loop_
_entity.id
_entity.type
_entity.pdbx_description
1 polymer ?
#
loop_
_entity_poly.entity_id
_entity_poly.type
_entity_poly.pdbx_seq_one_letter_code
_entity_poly.pdbx_strand_id
1 'polypeptide(L)'
;MKKPTSIAHGTLDSHFPKAKVEETEAILNAKTEKGKGEHEVVWYEGARHGFAVRRSQTDLVENERGMAAEAQAIAWFTKCFAAAK
;
A
#
# COMPACT_ATOMS: atom_id res chain seq x y z
N MET A 1 9.78 -14.65 11.82
CA MET A 1 10.19 -13.25 11.61
C MET A 1 8.93 -12.41 11.42
N LYS A 2 8.69 -11.40 12.27
CA LYS A 2 7.57 -10.45 12.12
C LYS A 2 8.06 -9.33 11.20
N LYS A 3 7.63 -9.29 9.94
CA LYS A 3 8.11 -8.28 8.98
C LYS A 3 7.10 -7.13 8.90
N PRO A 4 7.54 -5.86 9.03
CA PRO A 4 6.67 -4.73 8.79
C PRO A 4 6.14 -4.76 7.36
N THR A 5 4.86 -4.41 7.15
CA THR A 5 4.18 -4.56 5.87
C THR A 5 3.50 -3.27 5.43
N SER A 6 3.79 -2.80 4.22
CA SER A 6 3.11 -1.65 3.61
C SER A 6 2.38 -2.11 2.35
N ILE A 7 1.12 -1.67 2.18
CA ILE A 7 0.28 -1.97 1.02
C ILE A 7 -0.20 -0.66 0.40
N ALA A 8 0.00 -0.53 -0.91
CA ALA A 8 -0.59 0.49 -1.76
C ALA A 8 -1.64 -0.17 -2.67
N HIS A 9 -2.91 0.20 -2.53
CA HIS A 9 -3.99 -0.42 -3.29
C HIS A 9 -4.82 0.61 -4.07
N GLY A 10 -5.14 0.30 -5.33
CA GLY A 10 -5.97 1.16 -6.17
C GLY A 10 -7.45 0.75 -6.12
N THR A 11 -8.36 1.71 -5.93
CA THR A 11 -9.80 1.41 -5.74
C THR A 11 -10.50 0.84 -6.97
N LEU A 12 -9.90 0.99 -8.16
CA LEU A 12 -10.42 0.47 -9.42
C LEU A 12 -9.76 -0.86 -9.84
N ASP A 13 -9.01 -1.52 -8.95
CA ASP A 13 -8.43 -2.83 -9.23
C ASP A 13 -9.52 -3.93 -9.23
N SER A 14 -9.85 -4.43 -10.42
CA SER A 14 -10.83 -5.50 -10.60
C SER A 14 -10.35 -6.88 -10.13
N HIS A 15 -9.05 -7.09 -9.94
CA HIS A 15 -8.49 -8.37 -9.48
C HIS A 15 -8.58 -8.50 -7.96
N PHE A 16 -8.48 -7.37 -7.25
CA PHE A 16 -8.56 -7.30 -5.80
C PHE A 16 -9.68 -6.35 -5.39
N PRO A 17 -10.94 -6.82 -5.36
CA PRO A 17 -12.07 -5.99 -4.98
C PRO A 17 -11.96 -5.53 -3.52
N LYS A 18 -12.60 -4.38 -3.24
CA LYS A 18 -12.58 -3.70 -1.94
C LYS A 18 -12.71 -4.64 -0.74
N ALA A 19 -13.68 -5.55 -0.76
CA ALA A 19 -13.94 -6.48 0.34
C ALA A 19 -12.72 -7.36 0.71
N LYS A 20 -11.92 -7.79 -0.28
CA LYS A 20 -10.71 -8.59 -0.02
C LYS A 20 -9.60 -7.76 0.61
N VAL A 21 -9.52 -6.48 0.25
CA VAL A 21 -8.51 -5.58 0.80
C VAL A 21 -8.91 -5.14 2.21
N GLU A 22 -10.19 -4.89 2.46
CA GLU A 22 -10.74 -4.68 3.80
C GLU A 22 -10.48 -5.91 4.71
N GLU A 23 -10.67 -7.13 4.21
CA GLU A 23 -10.31 -8.36 4.93
C GLU A 23 -8.80 -8.42 5.23
N THR A 24 -7.97 -8.08 4.25
CA THR A 24 -6.50 -8.05 4.41
C THR A 24 -6.09 -7.04 5.48
N GLU A 25 -6.67 -5.85 5.46
CA GLU A 25 -6.43 -4.80 6.45
C GLU A 25 -6.87 -5.23 7.85
N ALA A 26 -8.04 -5.88 7.99
CA ALA A 26 -8.48 -6.45 9.27
C ALA A 26 -7.50 -7.50 9.82
N ILE A 27 -6.95 -8.36 8.96
CA ILE A 27 -5.92 -9.35 9.35
C ILE A 27 -4.64 -8.66 9.80
N LEU A 28 -4.21 -7.60 9.13
CA LEU A 28 -3.00 -6.84 9.48
C LEU A 28 -3.17 -6.05 10.78
N ASN A 29 -4.34 -5.46 11.01
CA ASN A 29 -4.72 -4.84 12.27
C ASN A 29 -4.63 -5.84 13.44
N ALA A 30 -5.30 -7.00 13.31
CA ALA A 30 -5.26 -8.04 14.35
C ALA A 30 -3.85 -8.60 14.60
N LYS A 31 -2.97 -8.60 13.58
CA LYS A 31 -1.55 -8.95 13.74
C LYS A 31 -0.79 -7.87 14.50
N THR A 32 -1.03 -6.60 14.19
CA THR A 32 -0.37 -5.46 14.82
C THR A 32 -0.74 -5.33 16.29
N GLU A 33 -2.02 -5.51 16.63
CA GLU A 33 -2.51 -5.56 18.02
C GLU A 33 -1.83 -6.67 18.84
N LYS A 34 -1.52 -7.81 18.19
CA LYS A 34 -0.77 -8.92 18.80
C LYS A 34 0.75 -8.70 18.79
N GLY A 35 1.20 -7.48 18.49
CA GLY A 35 2.60 -7.10 18.37
C GLY A 35 3.36 -7.86 17.27
N LYS A 36 2.68 -8.29 16.19
CA LYS A 36 3.26 -9.10 15.10
C LYS A 36 3.79 -8.28 13.92
N GLY A 37 4.39 -7.12 14.20
CA GLY A 37 4.94 -6.20 13.20
C GLY A 37 3.95 -5.10 12.86
N GLU A 38 4.47 -3.92 12.55
CA GLU A 38 3.67 -2.78 12.11
C GLU A 38 3.17 -2.95 10.67
N HIS A 39 2.11 -2.23 10.34
CA HIS A 39 1.62 -2.19 8.97
C HIS A 39 1.06 -0.82 8.58
N GLU A 40 0.86 -0.63 7.28
CA GLU A 40 0.05 0.43 6.71
C GLU A 40 -0.68 -0.09 5.46
N VAL A 41 -1.90 0.40 5.24
CA VAL A 41 -2.67 0.19 4.01
C VAL A 41 -3.11 1.56 3.51
N VAL A 42 -2.74 1.91 2.28
CA VAL A 42 -3.11 3.18 1.66
C VAL A 42 -3.95 2.90 0.42
N TRP A 43 -5.13 3.54 0.39
CA TRP A 43 -6.09 3.45 -0.70
C TRP A 43 -5.91 4.62 -1.67
N TYR A 44 -5.55 4.30 -2.90
CA TYR A 44 -5.38 5.26 -4.00
C TYR A 44 -6.66 5.29 -4.83
N GLU A 45 -7.51 6.27 -4.53
CA GLU A 45 -8.76 6.48 -5.27
C GLU A 45 -8.50 6.72 -6.76
N GLY A 46 -9.27 6.04 -7.61
CA GLY A 46 -9.18 6.13 -9.07
C GLY A 46 -8.04 5.34 -9.71
N ALA A 47 -7.18 4.68 -8.92
CA ALA A 47 -6.06 3.92 -9.46
C ALA A 47 -6.46 2.49 -9.85
N ARG A 48 -5.95 1.99 -10.99
CA ARG A 48 -6.21 0.63 -11.48
C ARG A 48 -5.10 -0.34 -11.08
N HIS A 49 -5.28 -1.59 -11.47
CA HIS A 49 -4.25 -2.61 -11.32
C HIS A 49 -2.94 -2.19 -11.99
N GLY A 50 -1.83 -2.24 -11.24
CA GLY A 50 -0.50 -1.94 -11.75
C GLY A 50 -0.13 -0.45 -11.82
N PHE A 51 -0.96 0.46 -11.29
CA PHE A 51 -0.75 1.92 -11.35
C PHE A 51 0.63 2.38 -10.88
N ALA A 52 1.24 1.70 -9.90
CA ALA A 52 2.55 2.06 -9.35
C ALA A 52 3.70 1.93 -10.36
N VAL A 53 3.60 0.96 -11.29
CA VAL A 53 4.67 0.62 -12.25
C VAL A 53 4.28 1.01 -13.68
N ARG A 54 3.02 0.83 -14.05
CA ARG A 54 2.48 1.11 -15.38
C ARG A 54 1.78 2.47 -15.45
N ARG A 55 2.34 3.46 -14.74
CA ARG A 55 1.80 4.83 -14.67
C ARG A 55 1.34 5.26 -16.06
N SER A 56 0.06 5.56 -16.19
CA SER A 56 -0.45 6.07 -17.45
C SER A 56 0.21 7.43 -17.73
N GLN A 57 0.70 7.61 -18.95
CA GLN A 57 1.27 8.90 -19.38
C GLN A 57 0.18 9.88 -19.84
N THR A 58 -1.03 9.38 -20.07
CA THR A 58 -2.18 10.16 -20.55
C THR A 58 -3.24 10.36 -19.47
N ASP A 59 -3.26 9.52 -18.43
CA ASP A 59 -4.08 9.71 -17.24
C ASP A 59 -3.21 10.31 -16.14
N LEU A 60 -3.28 11.63 -16.01
CA LEU A 60 -2.51 12.40 -15.03
C LEU A 60 -2.82 11.97 -13.58
N VAL A 61 -4.08 11.60 -13.31
CA VAL A 61 -4.48 11.16 -11.97
C VAL A 61 -3.81 9.84 -11.63
N GLU A 62 -3.87 8.86 -12.52
CA GLU A 62 -3.20 7.57 -12.30
C GLU A 62 -1.67 7.72 -12.20
N ASN A 63 -1.09 8.66 -12.96
CA ASN A 63 0.33 9.01 -12.87
C ASN A 63 0.72 9.53 -11.48
N GLU A 64 0.00 10.53 -10.98
CA GLU A 64 0.21 11.12 -9.66
C GLU A 64 0.07 10.07 -8.55
N ARG A 65 -0.91 9.17 -8.68
CA ARG A 65 -1.09 8.07 -7.72
C ARG A 65 0.10 7.11 -7.74
N GLY A 66 0.63 6.79 -8.92
CA GLY A 66 1.83 5.96 -9.02
C GLY A 66 3.08 6.60 -8.40
N MET A 67 3.26 7.92 -8.57
CA MET A 67 4.32 8.67 -7.87
C MET A 67 4.12 8.66 -6.35
N ALA A 68 2.88 8.83 -5.89
CA ALA A 68 2.57 8.80 -4.47
C ALA A 68 2.77 7.41 -3.84
N ALA A 69 2.50 6.32 -4.58
CA ALA A 69 2.78 4.95 -4.13
C ALA A 69 4.30 4.67 -4.02
N GLU A 70 5.11 5.22 -4.93
CA GLU A 70 6.56 5.18 -4.81
C GLU A 70 7.04 5.94 -3.56
N ALA A 71 6.52 7.15 -3.34
CA ALA A 71 6.84 7.94 -2.16
C ALA A 71 6.47 7.23 -0.85
N GLN A 72 5.30 6.55 -0.81
CA GLN A 72 4.90 5.71 0.31
C GLN A 72 5.94 4.61 0.59
N ALA A 73 6.36 3.87 -0.44
CA ALA A 73 7.34 2.80 -0.28
C ALA A 73 8.67 3.32 0.29
N ILE A 74 9.18 4.44 -0.22
CA ILE A 74 10.41 5.07 0.28
C ILE A 74 10.26 5.50 1.74
N ALA A 75 9.14 6.14 2.09
CA ALA A 75 8.86 6.57 3.46
C ALA A 75 8.80 5.36 4.42
N TRP A 76 8.13 4.28 4.01
CA TRP A 76 8.01 3.06 4.80
C TRP A 76 9.37 2.40 5.07
N PHE A 77 10.19 2.22 4.03
CA PHE A 77 11.53 1.67 4.21
C PHE A 77 12.41 2.56 5.08
N THR A 78 12.35 3.88 4.89
CA THR A 78 13.08 4.85 5.71
C THR A 78 12.72 4.70 7.19
N LYS A 79 11.42 4.62 7.51
CA LYS A 79 10.92 4.36 8.86
C LYS A 79 11.47 3.05 9.42
N CYS A 80 11.38 1.96 8.65
CA CYS A 80 11.84 0.64 9.08
C CYS A 80 13.35 0.61 9.38
N PHE A 81 14.17 1.25 8.55
CA PHE A 81 15.62 1.29 8.75
C PHE A 81 16.06 2.26 9.83
N ALA A 82 15.31 3.34 10.09
CA ALA A 82 15.55 4.22 11.22
C ALA A 82 15.31 3.51 12.56
N ALA A 83 14.27 2.66 12.64
CA ALA A 83 13.94 1.88 13.84
C ALA A 83 14.83 0.65 14.07
N ALA A 84 15.65 0.26 13.08
CA ALA A 84 16.56 -0.89 13.16
C ALA A 84 17.97 -0.53 13.67
N LYS A 85 18.21 0.74 14.04
CA LYS A 85 19.43 1.21 14.72
C LYS A 85 19.35 0.95 16.22
#